data_AF-A0A3D3ENG6-F1
#
_entry.id   AF-A0A3D3ENG6-F1
#
_cell.length_a   1.000
_cell.length_b   1.000
_cell.length_c   1.000
_cell.angle_alpha   90.00
_cell.angle_beta   90.00
_cell.angle_gamma   90.00
#
_symmetry.space_group_name_H-M   'P 1'
#
loop_
_entity.id
_entity.type
_entity.pdbx_description
1 polymer ?
#
loop_
_entity_poly.entity_id
_entity_poly.type
_entity_poly.pdbx_seq_one_letter_code
_entity_poly.pdbx_strand_id
1 'polypeptide(L)'
;MTVEELLDLEMRKCFDFLWETSNHIKGSKGYGLALDRSNNPSLASIASVGFALTGTVIGVKHGFITYEEGLERAKGTLFTLLHNIPHYKGFFVHFCDMQTGERYNKSEYSTIDTALCLNGIIVV
;
A
#
# COMPACT_ATOMS: atom_id res chain seq x y z
N MET A 1 4.87 -30.68 -1.21
CA MET A 1 4.84 -29.46 -0.40
C MET A 1 5.54 -29.73 0.92
N THR A 2 6.82 -29.39 0.99
CA THR A 2 7.59 -29.28 2.25
C THR A 2 7.15 -28.03 3.01
N VAL A 3 7.68 -27.84 4.22
CA VAL A 3 7.42 -26.62 5.00
C VAL A 3 7.98 -25.39 4.29
N GLU A 4 9.15 -25.51 3.68
CA GLU A 4 9.79 -24.44 2.90
C GLU A 4 8.93 -24.07 1.69
N GLU A 5 8.48 -25.07 0.92
CA GLU A 5 7.58 -24.84 -0.23
C GLU A 5 6.27 -24.17 0.19
N LEU A 6 5.74 -24.49 1.39
CA LEU A 6 4.55 -23.85 1.93
C LEU A 6 4.79 -22.39 2.33
N LEU A 7 5.92 -22.10 2.98
CA LEU A 7 6.28 -20.74 3.40
C LEU A 7 6.56 -19.82 2.20
N ASP A 8 7.21 -20.35 1.15
CA ASP A 8 7.42 -19.61 -0.09
C ASP A 8 6.10 -19.30 -0.80
N LEU A 9 5.18 -20.28 -0.82
CA LEU A 9 3.84 -20.08 -1.36
C LEU A 9 3.05 -19.02 -0.57
N GLU A 10 3.10 -19.08 0.77
CA GLU A 10 2.44 -18.10 1.64
C GLU A 10 2.98 -16.69 1.38
N MET A 11 4.30 -16.52 1.39
CA MET A 11 4.95 -15.24 1.10
C MET A 11 4.56 -14.71 -0.28
N ARG A 12 4.56 -15.58 -1.29
CA ARG A 12 4.14 -15.21 -2.65
C ARG A 12 2.69 -14.75 -2.67
N LYS A 13 1.78 -15.45 -1.98
CA LYS A 13 0.35 -15.10 -1.96
C LYS A 13 0.05 -13.84 -1.14
N CYS A 14 0.77 -13.60 -0.05
CA CYS A 14 0.71 -12.34 0.67
C CYS A 14 1.20 -11.17 -0.20
N PHE A 15 2.30 -11.37 -0.95
CA PHE A 15 2.78 -10.40 -1.92
C PHE A 15 1.73 -10.15 -3.02
N ASP A 16 1.22 -11.20 -3.66
CA ASP A 16 0.20 -11.09 -4.72
C ASP A 16 -0.99 -10.27 -4.23
N PHE A 17 -1.48 -10.51 -3.01
CA PHE A 17 -2.58 -9.73 -2.43
C PHE A 17 -2.25 -8.23 -2.38
N LEU A 18 -1.13 -7.85 -1.74
CA LEU A 18 -0.74 -6.45 -1.61
C LEU A 18 -0.46 -5.81 -2.97
N TRP A 19 0.17 -6.55 -3.87
CA TRP A 19 0.51 -6.08 -5.20
C TRP A 19 -0.73 -5.89 -6.06
N GLU A 20 -1.52 -6.94 -6.27
CA GLU A 20 -2.66 -6.96 -7.20
C GLU A 20 -3.83 -6.10 -6.73
N THR A 21 -4.08 -6.01 -5.42
CA THR A 21 -5.20 -5.23 -4.87
C THR A 21 -4.89 -3.76 -4.65
N SER A 22 -3.63 -3.35 -4.87
CA SER A 22 -3.28 -1.93 -4.90
C SER A 22 -3.83 -1.25 -6.17
N ASN A 23 -3.99 0.07 -6.14
CA ASN A 23 -4.36 0.83 -7.33
C ASN A 23 -3.17 0.97 -8.29
N HIS A 24 -3.29 0.35 -9.48
CA HIS A 24 -2.28 0.40 -10.56
C HIS A 24 -2.57 1.42 -11.66
N ILE A 25 -3.66 2.18 -11.54
CA ILE A 25 -4.12 3.08 -12.60
C ILE A 25 -3.17 4.28 -12.68
N LYS A 26 -2.24 4.24 -13.64
CA LYS A 26 -1.27 5.32 -13.87
C LYS A 26 -2.00 6.66 -14.07
N GLY A 27 -1.57 7.68 -13.33
CA GLY A 27 -2.19 9.01 -13.36
C GLY A 27 -3.44 9.17 -12.49
N SER A 28 -3.94 8.12 -11.85
CA SER A 28 -5.00 8.28 -10.83
C SER A 28 -4.44 8.95 -9.57
N LYS A 29 -5.31 9.67 -8.85
CA LYS A 29 -4.92 10.32 -7.59
C LYS A 29 -4.61 9.31 -6.48
N GLY A 30 -5.22 8.14 -6.54
CA GLY A 30 -5.00 7.03 -5.61
C GLY A 30 -3.93 6.03 -6.06
N TYR A 31 -3.08 6.33 -7.06
CA TYR A 31 -2.07 5.37 -7.50
C TYR A 31 -1.22 4.88 -6.32
N GLY A 32 -1.09 3.56 -6.18
CA GLY A 32 -0.35 2.92 -5.12
C GLY A 32 -1.07 2.82 -3.77
N LEU A 33 -2.33 3.26 -3.67
CA LEU A 33 -3.18 2.97 -2.51
C LEU A 33 -3.49 1.48 -2.43
N ALA A 34 -3.57 0.95 -1.20
CA ALA A 34 -3.72 -0.48 -0.93
C ALA A 34 -5.01 -0.76 -0.18
N LEU A 35 -5.60 -1.91 -0.51
CA LEU A 35 -6.91 -2.31 -0.03
C LEU A 35 -6.91 -2.56 1.49
N ASP A 36 -7.96 -2.12 2.17
CA ASP A 36 -8.15 -2.42 3.59
C ASP A 36 -8.61 -3.88 3.81
N ARG A 37 -9.62 -4.28 3.04
CA ARG A 37 -10.28 -5.59 3.15
C ARG A 37 -10.91 -6.04 1.84
N SER A 38 -10.95 -7.35 1.61
CA SER A 38 -11.39 -7.94 0.33
C SER A 38 -12.86 -7.72 -0.04
N ASN A 39 -13.74 -7.44 0.93
CA ASN A 39 -15.17 -7.25 0.67
C ASN A 39 -15.56 -5.81 0.30
N ASN A 40 -14.61 -4.86 0.26
CA ASN A 40 -14.88 -3.48 -0.11
C ASN A 40 -13.74 -2.87 -0.96
N PRO A 41 -13.68 -3.18 -2.27
CA PRO A 41 -12.57 -2.80 -3.14
C PRO A 41 -12.37 -1.30 -3.36
N SER A 42 -13.36 -0.46 -3.01
CA SER A 42 -13.24 1.00 -3.13
C SER A 42 -12.56 1.66 -1.93
N LEU A 43 -12.27 0.92 -0.86
CA LEU A 43 -11.75 1.47 0.39
C LEU A 43 -10.28 1.09 0.62
N ALA A 44 -9.41 2.10 0.64
CA ALA A 44 -8.02 1.93 1.04
C ALA A 44 -7.81 2.33 2.51
N SER A 45 -6.84 1.70 3.16
CA SER A 45 -6.35 2.13 4.49
C SER A 45 -4.88 2.49 4.45
N ILE A 46 -4.50 3.51 5.21
CA ILE A 46 -3.12 4.03 5.19
C ILE A 46 -2.13 3.03 5.82
N ALA A 47 -2.57 2.23 6.79
CA ALA A 47 -1.77 1.12 7.30
C ALA A 47 -1.44 0.09 6.20
N SER A 48 -2.43 -0.33 5.40
CA SER A 48 -2.23 -1.26 4.29
C SER A 48 -1.26 -0.71 3.24
N VAL A 49 -1.27 0.60 2.99
CA VAL A 49 -0.30 1.24 2.08
C VAL A 49 1.13 1.06 2.59
N GLY A 50 1.35 1.21 3.91
CA GLY A 50 2.64 0.91 4.54
C GLY A 50 3.09 -0.53 4.31
N PHE A 51 2.19 -1.49 4.49
CA PHE A 51 2.51 -2.90 4.26
C PHE A 51 2.80 -3.19 2.78
N ALA A 52 2.07 -2.57 1.85
CA ALA A 52 2.33 -2.71 0.42
C ALA A 52 3.68 -2.13 -0.02
N LEU A 53 4.13 -1.01 0.58
CA LEU A 53 5.48 -0.47 0.35
C LEU A 53 6.57 -1.47 0.78
N THR A 54 6.47 -2.03 1.98
CA THR A 54 7.40 -3.09 2.44
C THR A 54 7.33 -4.32 1.54
N GLY A 55 6.11 -4.74 1.17
CA GLY A 55 5.88 -5.86 0.24
C GLY A 55 6.53 -5.64 -1.12
N THR A 56 6.61 -4.39 -1.60
CA THR A 56 7.29 -4.04 -2.85
C THR A 56 8.78 -4.38 -2.79
N VAL A 57 9.48 -4.04 -1.69
CA VAL A 57 10.91 -4.39 -1.51
C VAL A 57 11.12 -5.90 -1.43
N ILE A 58 10.23 -6.61 -0.73
CA ILE A 58 10.26 -8.07 -0.65
C ILE A 58 10.06 -8.68 -2.04
N GLY A 59 9.09 -8.18 -2.81
CA GLY A 59 8.82 -8.63 -4.17
C GLY A 59 10.02 -8.48 -5.10
N VAL A 60 10.72 -7.35 -5.04
CA VAL A 60 11.98 -7.15 -5.79
C VAL A 60 13.05 -8.13 -5.34
N LYS A 61 13.26 -8.28 -4.02
CA LYS A 61 14.31 -9.16 -3.46
C LYS A 61 14.10 -10.63 -3.83
N HIS A 62 12.85 -11.09 -3.89
CA HIS A 62 12.50 -12.46 -4.24
C HIS A 62 12.21 -12.66 -5.74
N GLY A 63 12.39 -11.63 -6.57
CA GLY A 63 12.18 -11.71 -8.02
C GLY A 63 10.73 -11.91 -8.44
N PHE A 64 9.76 -11.52 -7.61
CA PHE A 64 8.34 -11.54 -7.95
C PHE A 64 7.96 -10.40 -8.90
N ILE A 65 8.69 -9.29 -8.83
CA ILE A 65 8.63 -8.12 -9.71
C ILE A 65 10.05 -7.64 -10.01
N THR A 66 10.21 -6.85 -11.07
CA THR A 66 11.51 -6.22 -11.38
C THR A 66 11.80 -5.04 -10.45
N TYR A 67 13.06 -4.62 -10.40
CA TYR A 67 13.46 -3.42 -9.68
C TYR A 67 12.75 -2.17 -10.24
N GLU A 68 12.59 -2.08 -11.56
CA GLU A 68 11.94 -0.96 -12.23
C GLU A 68 10.45 -0.87 -11.86
N GLU A 69 9.75 -2.01 -11.82
CA GLU A 69 8.36 -2.09 -11.38
C GLU A 69 8.22 -1.66 -9.91
N GLY A 70 9.14 -2.13 -9.06
CA GLY A 70 9.17 -1.74 -7.64
C GLY A 70 9.45 -0.25 -7.44
N LEU A 71 10.42 0.30 -8.18
CA LEU A 71 10.78 1.72 -8.12
C LEU A 71 9.63 2.61 -8.62
N GLU A 72 8.96 2.22 -9.70
CA GLU A 72 7.78 2.93 -10.20
C GLU A 72 6.66 2.93 -9.15
N ARG A 73 6.37 1.76 -8.56
CA ARG A 73 5.36 1.63 -7.50
C ARG A 73 5.70 2.54 -6.32
N ALA A 74 6.90 2.42 -5.77
CA ALA A 74 7.31 3.19 -4.59
C ALA A 74 7.21 4.70 -4.85
N LYS A 75 7.77 5.20 -5.96
CA LYS A 75 7.70 6.63 -6.29
C LYS A 75 6.27 7.13 -6.44
N GLY A 76 5.41 6.38 -7.13
CA GLY A 76 4.02 6.75 -7.32
C GLY A 76 3.23 6.75 -6.01
N THR A 77 3.39 5.72 -5.18
CA THR A 77 2.74 5.66 -3.86
C THR A 77 3.19 6.81 -2.96
N LEU A 78 4.49 7.12 -2.91
CA LEU A 78 5.02 8.24 -2.12
C LEU A 78 4.50 9.59 -2.61
N PHE A 79 4.39 9.79 -3.91
CA PHE A 79 3.77 10.98 -4.49
C PHE A 79 2.30 11.11 -4.05
N THR A 80 1.53 10.02 -4.14
CA THR A 80 0.13 9.98 -3.68
C THR A 80 0.02 10.34 -2.20
N LEU A 81 0.82 9.72 -1.34
CA LEU A 81 0.82 9.99 0.11
C LEU A 81 1.13 11.46 0.42
N LEU A 82 2.09 12.05 -0.28
CA LEU A 82 2.51 13.43 -0.03
C LEU A 82 1.49 14.48 -0.54
N HIS A 83 0.88 14.23 -1.70
CA HIS A 83 0.13 15.26 -2.41
C HIS A 83 -1.38 15.05 -2.44
N ASN A 84 -1.85 13.81 -2.36
CA ASN A 84 -3.24 13.46 -2.62
C ASN A 84 -3.99 12.99 -1.36
N ILE A 85 -3.27 12.55 -0.32
CA ILE A 85 -3.90 12.03 0.89
C ILE A 85 -4.13 13.14 1.92
N PRO A 86 -5.37 13.32 2.42
CA PRO A 86 -5.66 14.27 3.46
C PRO A 86 -4.88 13.96 4.74
N HIS A 87 -4.30 15.01 5.34
CA HIS A 87 -3.62 14.91 6.62
C HIS A 87 -4.00 16.07 7.54
N TYR A 88 -3.89 15.85 8.84
CA TYR A 88 -4.05 16.88 9.87
C TYR A 88 -2.84 16.86 10.79
N LYS A 89 -2.10 17.98 10.81
CA LYS A 89 -0.87 18.12 11.61
C LYS A 89 0.15 16.99 11.40
N GLY A 90 0.25 16.49 10.17
CA GLY A 90 1.16 15.41 9.79
C GLY A 90 0.63 13.99 9.97
N PHE A 91 -0.61 13.82 10.49
CA PHE A 91 -1.25 12.51 10.59
C PHE A 91 -2.21 12.29 9.43
N PHE A 92 -2.11 11.14 8.77
CA PHE A 92 -2.99 10.74 7.68
C PHE A 92 -4.35 10.28 8.20
N VAL A 93 -5.35 10.30 7.32
CA VAL A 93 -6.65 9.64 7.55
C VAL A 93 -6.46 8.13 7.70
N HIS A 94 -7.33 7.45 8.45
CA HIS A 94 -7.34 5.98 8.48
C HIS A 94 -7.76 5.42 7.12
N PHE A 95 -8.90 5.88 6.61
CA PHE A 95 -9.48 5.41 5.36
C PHE A 95 -9.61 6.50 4.31
N CYS A 96 -9.33 6.12 3.06
CA CYS A 96 -9.52 6.95 1.88
C CYS A 96 -10.13 6.15 0.73
N ASP A 97 -10.74 6.86 -0.22
CA ASP A 97 -11.21 6.27 -1.47
C ASP A 97 -10.02 5.80 -2.31
N MET A 98 -10.10 4.55 -2.78
CA MET A 98 -9.02 3.87 -3.51
C MET A 98 -8.62 4.60 -4.80
N GLN A 99 -9.54 5.29 -5.47
CA GLN A 99 -9.26 5.95 -6.76
C GLN A 99 -8.92 7.42 -6.59
N THR A 100 -9.65 8.14 -5.73
CA THR A 100 -9.51 9.59 -5.60
C THR A 100 -8.54 10.02 -4.51
N GLY A 101 -8.27 9.16 -3.53
CA GLY A 101 -7.49 9.48 -2.33
C GLY A 101 -8.25 10.33 -1.31
N GLU A 102 -9.52 10.65 -1.56
CA GLU A 102 -10.33 11.48 -0.67
C GLU A 102 -10.65 10.77 0.63
N ARG A 103 -10.76 11.54 1.72
CA ARG A 103 -11.11 11.03 3.05
C ARG A 103 -12.45 10.30 2.98
N TYR A 104 -12.49 9.06 3.44
CA TYR A 104 -13.72 8.28 3.44
C TYR A 104 -14.63 8.68 4.61
N ASN A 105 -15.82 9.21 4.30
CA ASN A 105 -16.83 9.62 5.28
C ASN A 105 -16.24 10.49 6.43
N LYS A 106 -16.43 10.05 7.68
CA LYS A 106 -15.94 10.72 8.89
C LYS A 106 -14.64 10.11 9.43
N SER A 107 -13.92 9.32 8.62
CA SER A 107 -12.71 8.60 9.03
C SER A 107 -11.72 9.51 9.73
N GLU A 108 -11.27 9.14 10.91
CA GLU A 108 -10.35 9.91 11.74
C GLU A 108 -8.97 10.07 11.11
N TYR A 109 -8.21 11.07 11.59
CA TYR A 109 -6.78 11.12 11.35
C TYR A 109 -6.10 10.21 12.38
N SER A 110 -5.56 9.09 11.92
CA SER A 110 -5.10 7.98 12.77
C SER A 110 -3.60 8.07 13.00
N THR A 111 -3.20 8.16 14.27
CA THR A 111 -1.79 8.18 14.67
C THR A 111 -1.11 6.82 14.43
N ILE A 112 -1.83 5.72 14.66
CA ILE A 112 -1.28 4.37 14.52
C ILE A 112 -1.12 3.98 13.05
N ASP A 113 -2.11 4.26 12.20
CA ASP A 113 -2.03 3.99 10.75
C ASP A 113 -0.93 4.82 10.11
N THR A 114 -0.80 6.09 10.54
CA THR A 114 0.31 6.95 10.10
C THR A 114 1.64 6.32 10.49
N ALA A 115 1.80 5.84 11.72
CA ALA A 115 3.04 5.21 12.16
C ALA A 115 3.35 3.93 11.37
N LEU A 116 2.35 3.07 11.12
CA LEU A 116 2.51 1.86 10.29
C LEU A 116 2.90 2.22 8.85
N CYS A 117 2.28 3.24 8.26
CA CYS A 117 2.61 3.75 6.94
C CYS A 117 4.05 4.27 6.85
N LEU A 118 4.47 5.07 7.84
CA LEU A 118 5.83 5.61 7.91
C LEU A 118 6.90 4.51 8.01
N ASN A 119 6.61 3.39 8.68
CA ASN A 119 7.52 2.24 8.69
C ASN A 119 7.73 1.67 7.27
N GLY A 120 6.66 1.58 6.47
CA GLY A 120 6.77 1.20 5.05
C GLY A 120 7.53 2.22 4.22
N ILE A 121 7.32 3.52 4.47
CA ILE A 121 8.03 4.60 3.77
C ILE A 121 9.54 4.57 4.03
N ILE A 122 9.99 4.30 5.26
CA ILE A 122 11.42 4.28 5.60
C ILE A 122 12.14 3.06 4.97
N VAL A 123 11.39 2.00 4.66
CA VAL A 123 11.93 0.77 4.04
C VAL A 123 12.22 0.95 2.55
N VAL A 124 11.52 1.87 1.86
CA VAL A 124 11.61 2.08 0.40
C VAL A 124 12.54 3.21 -0.04
#